data_AF-A0A9E0TC62-F1
#
_entry.id   AF-A0A9E0TC62-F1
#
_cell.length_a   1.000
_cell.length_b   1.000
_cell.length_c   1.000
_cell.angle_alpha   90.00
_cell.angle_beta   90.00
_cell.angle_gamma   90.00
#
_symmetry.space_group_name_H-M   'P 1'
#
loop_
_entity.id
_entity.type
_entity.pdbx_description
1 polymer ?
#
loop_
_entity_poly.entity_id
_entity_poly.type
_entity_poly.pdbx_seq_one_letter_code
_entity_poly.pdbx_strand_id
1 'polypeptide(L)'
;SPSSQALTLVAPLGFDVTTVAVVERLDPARTVGIDLLVEDAATKRRVLATNPATRADMRDAAHALFARDGKAVSVIRDSGGFVTQRVVATIVNIAADMCQQRVCTPQDLETAVTLGLGYPLGPLAMGDRYGPANVLEVLFNLQTVYGDPRYRPSPWLRRRGAIGLSLMHEEP
;
A
#
# COMPACT_ATOMS: atom_id res chain seq x y z
N SER A 1 -12.46 24.85 15.21
CA SER A 1 -11.39 24.45 14.27
C SER A 1 -10.17 23.99 15.06
N PRO A 2 -9.39 23.00 14.57
CA PRO A 2 -8.13 22.61 15.19
C PRO A 2 -7.16 23.80 15.30
N SER A 3 -6.29 23.81 16.31
CA SER A 3 -5.27 24.85 16.46
C SER A 3 -4.26 24.82 15.30
N SER A 4 -3.51 25.90 15.11
CA SER A 4 -2.41 25.96 14.13
C SER A 4 -1.28 24.97 14.43
N GLN A 5 -1.22 24.42 15.65
CA GLN A 5 -0.24 23.40 16.04
C GLN A 5 -0.81 21.97 16.03
N ALA A 6 -2.07 21.79 15.63
CA ALA A 6 -2.67 20.46 15.56
C ALA A 6 -2.06 19.65 14.40
N LEU A 7 -1.40 18.55 14.72
CA LEU A 7 -0.94 17.56 13.74
C LEU A 7 -2.14 16.93 13.04
N THR A 8 -2.08 16.86 11.71
CA THR A 8 -3.06 16.14 10.86
C THR A 8 -2.43 14.84 10.38
N LEU A 9 -3.10 13.72 10.67
CA LEU A 9 -2.67 12.38 10.25
C LEU A 9 -3.64 11.81 9.23
N VAL A 10 -3.08 11.27 8.15
CA VAL A 10 -3.84 10.57 7.10
C VAL A 10 -3.24 9.19 6.87
N ALA A 11 -4.06 8.23 6.43
CA ALA A 11 -3.62 6.89 6.06
C ALA A 11 -3.97 6.61 4.59
N PRO A 12 -3.23 7.17 3.62
CA PRO A 12 -3.51 6.97 2.21
C PRO A 12 -3.37 5.50 1.80
N LEU A 13 -4.29 5.03 0.96
CA LEU A 13 -4.20 3.75 0.27
C LEU A 13 -3.82 4.02 -1.18
N GLY A 14 -2.58 3.71 -1.57
CA GLY A 14 -2.03 3.93 -2.93
C GLY A 14 -1.73 5.39 -3.31
N PHE A 15 -2.42 6.37 -2.74
CA PHE A 15 -2.11 7.79 -2.93
C PHE A 15 -0.87 8.24 -2.15
N ASP A 16 -0.32 9.38 -2.55
CA ASP A 16 0.67 10.12 -1.78
C ASP A 16 -0.02 11.11 -0.80
N VAL A 17 0.75 11.67 0.13
CA VAL A 17 0.23 12.56 1.18
C VAL A 17 -0.23 13.89 0.58
N THR A 18 0.47 14.42 -0.42
CA THR A 18 0.08 15.65 -1.13
C THR A 18 -1.32 15.52 -1.74
N THR A 19 -1.57 14.43 -2.46
CA THR A 19 -2.83 14.16 -3.14
C THR A 19 -3.98 14.13 -2.13
N VAL A 20 -3.82 13.38 -1.03
CA VAL A 20 -4.83 13.33 0.03
C VAL A 20 -5.03 14.70 0.67
N ALA A 21 -3.96 15.44 0.97
CA ALA A 21 -4.08 16.78 1.55
C ALA A 21 -4.89 17.74 0.66
N VAL A 22 -4.70 17.68 -0.66
CA VAL A 22 -5.45 18.50 -1.63
C VAL A 22 -6.91 18.07 -1.72
N VAL A 23 -7.18 16.77 -1.90
CA VAL A 23 -8.53 16.22 -2.07
C VAL A 23 -9.39 16.48 -0.82
N GLU A 24 -8.82 16.25 0.36
CA GLU A 24 -9.49 16.41 1.65
C GLU A 24 -9.44 17.86 2.19
N ARG A 25 -8.85 18.79 1.43
CA ARG A 25 -8.71 20.22 1.80
C ARG A 25 -8.04 20.42 3.16
N LEU A 26 -7.00 19.64 3.42
CA LEU A 26 -6.17 19.71 4.62
C LEU A 26 -5.06 20.74 4.43
N ASP A 27 -4.54 21.27 5.54
CA ASP A 27 -3.33 22.09 5.51
C ASP A 27 -2.10 21.17 5.31
N PRO A 28 -1.41 21.24 4.16
CA PRO A 28 -0.28 20.35 3.88
C PRO A 28 0.89 20.59 4.83
N ALA A 29 1.04 21.80 5.40
CA ALA A 29 2.14 22.13 6.31
C ALA A 29 2.10 21.34 7.62
N ARG A 30 0.93 20.82 7.99
CA ARG A 30 0.70 20.03 9.21
C ARG A 30 0.19 18.61 8.95
N THR A 31 0.20 18.16 7.69
CA THR A 31 -0.28 16.83 7.30
C THR A 31 0.89 15.85 7.15
N VAL A 32 0.78 14.69 7.80
CA VAL A 32 1.72 13.56 7.72
C VAL A 32 0.93 12.29 7.42
N GLY A 33 1.44 11.46 6.51
CA GLY A 33 0.86 10.17 6.18
C GLY A 33 1.42 9.05 7.06
N ILE A 34 0.62 8.01 7.31
CA ILE A 34 1.05 6.74 7.91
C ILE A 34 0.63 5.56 7.02
N ASP A 35 1.53 4.61 6.82
CA ASP A 35 1.22 3.36 6.11
C ASP A 35 0.54 2.37 7.08
N LEU A 36 -0.70 1.98 6.77
CA LEU A 36 -1.52 1.05 7.55
C LEU A 36 -1.99 -0.17 6.74
N LEU A 37 -1.39 -0.47 5.58
CA LEU A 37 -1.80 -1.63 4.78
C LEU A 37 -1.64 -2.95 5.56
N VAL A 38 -0.56 -3.06 6.33
CA VAL A 38 -0.31 -4.21 7.21
C VAL A 38 -0.71 -3.82 8.62
N GLU A 39 -1.47 -4.67 9.30
CA GLU A 39 -1.85 -4.47 10.69
C GLU A 39 -0.63 -4.12 11.55
N ASP A 40 -0.75 -3.08 12.37
CA ASP A 40 0.36 -2.58 13.17
C ASP A 40 0.93 -3.67 14.10
N ALA A 41 0.09 -4.52 14.68
CA ALA A 41 0.55 -5.63 15.52
C ALA A 41 1.45 -6.64 14.79
N ALA A 42 1.32 -6.76 13.47
CA ALA A 42 2.11 -7.68 12.64
C ALA A 42 3.42 -7.07 12.12
N THR A 43 3.63 -5.75 12.24
CA THR A 43 4.83 -5.07 11.75
C THR A 43 5.82 -4.81 12.88
N LYS A 44 7.13 -4.79 12.55
CA LYS A 44 8.19 -4.39 13.48
C LYS A 44 8.57 -2.90 13.38
N ARG A 45 8.01 -2.20 12.39
CA ARG A 45 8.35 -0.82 12.05
C ARG A 45 7.14 -0.10 11.45
N ARG A 46 6.91 1.14 11.87
CA ARG A 46 5.91 2.04 11.30
C ARG A 46 6.56 2.93 10.25
N VAL A 47 5.82 3.28 9.20
CA VAL A 47 6.30 4.18 8.14
C VAL A 47 5.43 5.41 8.10
N LEU A 48 6.06 6.58 8.25
CA LEU A 48 5.44 7.88 8.07
C LEU A 48 5.93 8.50 6.76
N ALA A 49 5.10 9.29 6.10
CA ALA A 49 5.48 10.08 4.93
C ALA A 49 5.18 11.56 5.12
N THR A 50 6.12 12.39 4.71
CA THR A 50 5.94 13.85 4.61
C THR A 50 5.53 14.23 3.20
N ASN A 51 4.79 15.33 3.04
CA ASN A 51 4.63 16.02 1.76
C ASN A 51 5.67 17.16 1.62
N PRO A 52 5.80 17.80 0.43
CA PRO A 52 6.79 18.88 0.22
C PRO A 52 6.67 20.08 1.16
N ALA A 53 5.48 20.33 1.72
CA ALA A 53 5.23 21.45 2.64
C ALA A 53 5.26 21.04 4.12
N THR A 54 5.31 19.75 4.47
CA THR A 54 5.28 19.30 5.87
C THR A 54 6.37 19.98 6.68
N ARG A 55 5.97 20.70 7.73
CA ARG A 55 6.90 21.38 8.64
C ARG A 55 7.68 20.36 9.49
N ALA A 56 8.91 20.71 9.83
CA ALA A 56 9.79 19.83 10.61
C ALA A 56 9.21 19.48 11.99
N ASP A 57 8.61 20.44 12.71
CA ASP A 57 7.97 20.19 14.00
C ASP A 57 6.78 19.23 13.91
N MET A 58 6.01 19.27 12.81
CA MET A 58 4.89 18.36 12.58
C MET A 58 5.37 16.95 12.26
N ARG A 59 6.43 16.82 11.44
CA ARG A 59 7.12 15.56 11.22
C ARG A 59 7.65 14.98 12.53
N ASP A 60 8.32 15.79 13.34
CA ASP A 60 8.95 15.36 14.58
C ASP A 60 7.89 14.99 15.65
N ALA A 61 6.79 15.73 15.72
CA ALA A 61 5.64 15.40 16.56
C ALA A 61 4.99 14.06 16.15
N ALA A 62 4.80 13.83 14.85
CA ALA A 62 4.27 12.56 14.35
C ALA A 62 5.21 11.40 14.66
N HIS A 63 6.51 11.57 14.44
CA HIS A 63 7.51 10.56 14.78
C HIS A 63 7.50 10.25 16.28
N ALA A 64 7.52 11.27 17.15
CA ALA A 64 7.48 11.09 18.59
C ALA A 64 6.20 10.37 19.05
N LEU A 65 5.04 10.72 18.48
CA LEU A 65 3.77 10.06 18.77
C LEU A 65 3.82 8.57 18.43
N PHE A 66 4.27 8.23 17.21
CA PHE A 66 4.32 6.85 16.74
C PHE A 66 5.53 6.03 17.21
N ALA A 67 6.49 6.65 17.90
CA ALA A 67 7.61 5.97 18.55
C ALA A 67 7.39 5.79 20.06
N ARG A 68 6.31 6.31 20.63
CA ARG A 68 6.08 6.38 22.09
C ARG A 68 6.10 5.02 22.78
N ASP A 69 5.67 3.97 22.10
CA ASP A 69 5.65 2.58 22.60
C ASP A 69 6.96 1.81 22.30
N GLY A 70 8.01 2.50 21.86
CA GLY A 70 9.31 1.91 21.54
C GLY A 70 9.38 1.23 20.18
N LYS A 71 8.30 1.21 19.39
CA LYS A 71 8.32 0.66 18.04
C LYS A 71 9.09 1.58 17.09
N ALA A 72 9.97 1.01 16.28
CA ALA A 72 10.78 1.80 15.36
C ALA A 72 9.91 2.50 14.30
N VAL A 73 10.23 3.76 14.01
CA VAL A 73 9.54 4.56 12.99
C VAL A 73 10.54 4.96 11.91
N SER A 74 10.12 4.89 10.66
CA SER A 74 10.85 5.45 9.51
C SER A 74 10.04 6.57 8.91
N VAL A 75 10.70 7.69 8.60
CA VAL A 75 10.09 8.80 7.85
C VAL A 75 10.62 8.79 6.43
N ILE A 76 9.72 8.73 5.46
CA ILE A 76 10.03 8.78 4.03
C ILE A 76 9.52 10.10 3.42
N ARG A 77 10.02 10.42 2.24
CA ARG A 77 9.47 11.49 1.41
C ARG A 77 8.15 11.06 0.78
N ASP A 78 7.44 12.03 0.24
CA ASP A 78 6.15 11.80 -0.36
C ASP A 78 6.24 10.82 -1.53
N SER A 79 5.37 9.83 -1.52
CA SER A 79 5.40 8.73 -2.47
C SER A 79 4.08 7.97 -2.44
N GLY A 80 3.43 7.84 -3.61
CA GLY A 80 2.19 7.07 -3.72
C GLY A 80 2.42 5.62 -3.30
N GLY A 81 1.54 5.09 -2.46
CA GLY A 81 1.63 3.71 -1.97
C GLY A 81 2.86 3.43 -1.09
N PHE A 82 3.51 4.49 -0.59
CA PHE A 82 4.66 4.38 0.32
C PHE A 82 5.74 3.44 -0.25
N VAL A 83 6.31 2.57 0.60
CA VAL A 83 7.20 1.49 0.20
C VAL A 83 6.44 0.18 0.14
N THR A 84 5.76 -0.18 1.23
CA THR A 84 5.11 -1.49 1.39
C THR A 84 4.00 -1.71 0.38
N GLN A 85 3.05 -0.78 0.28
CA GLN A 85 1.88 -0.95 -0.58
C GLN A 85 2.28 -1.07 -2.04
N ARG A 86 3.20 -0.21 -2.50
CA ARG A 86 3.74 -0.26 -3.86
C ARG A 86 4.38 -1.61 -4.17
N VAL A 87 5.25 -2.11 -3.30
CA VAL A 87 5.97 -3.38 -3.53
C VAL A 87 5.00 -4.55 -3.52
N VAL A 88 4.18 -4.66 -2.47
CA VAL A 88 3.20 -5.75 -2.32
C VAL A 88 2.25 -5.77 -3.51
N ALA A 89 1.63 -4.63 -3.83
CA ALA A 89 0.62 -4.59 -4.88
C ALA A 89 1.20 -4.90 -6.27
N THR A 90 2.44 -4.47 -6.55
CA THR A 90 3.12 -4.79 -7.81
C THR A 90 3.43 -6.29 -7.91
N ILE A 91 3.91 -6.91 -6.83
CA ILE A 91 4.19 -8.35 -6.77
C ILE A 91 2.90 -9.17 -7.01
N VAL A 92 1.83 -8.83 -6.29
CA VAL A 92 0.51 -9.47 -6.44
C VAL A 92 0.01 -9.33 -7.87
N ASN A 93 0.15 -8.14 -8.47
CA ASN A 93 -0.35 -7.86 -9.81
C ASN A 93 0.38 -8.68 -10.89
N ILE A 94 1.70 -8.80 -10.78
CA ILE A 94 2.52 -9.60 -11.71
C ILE A 94 2.10 -11.08 -11.63
N ALA A 95 1.92 -11.62 -10.43
CA ALA A 95 1.46 -12.99 -10.24
C ALA A 95 0.06 -13.22 -10.81
N ALA A 96 -0.87 -12.30 -10.54
CA ALA A 96 -2.22 -12.35 -11.10
C ALA A 96 -2.21 -12.31 -12.64
N ASP A 97 -1.29 -11.55 -13.25
CA ASP A 97 -1.14 -11.50 -14.70
C ASP A 97 -0.58 -12.81 -15.29
N MET A 98 0.36 -13.47 -14.60
CA MET A 98 0.85 -14.79 -15.01
C MET A 98 -0.27 -15.84 -15.03
N CYS A 99 -1.14 -15.86 -14.01
CA CYS A 99 -2.31 -16.74 -13.97
C CYS A 99 -3.33 -16.37 -15.05
N GLN A 100 -3.59 -15.06 -15.27
CA GLN A 100 -4.47 -14.58 -16.34
C GLN A 100 -4.02 -15.07 -17.73
N GLN A 101 -2.71 -15.07 -17.98
CA GLN A 101 -2.10 -15.52 -19.22
C GLN A 101 -1.94 -17.04 -19.29
N ARG A 102 -2.35 -17.78 -18.25
CA ARG A 102 -2.22 -19.24 -18.12
C ARG A 102 -0.79 -19.74 -18.25
N VAL A 103 0.18 -18.94 -17.78
CA VAL A 103 1.59 -19.36 -17.69
C VAL A 103 1.75 -20.48 -16.66
N CYS A 104 0.97 -20.43 -15.59
CA CYS A 104 0.87 -21.44 -14.54
C CYS A 104 -0.49 -21.36 -13.83
N THR A 105 -0.85 -22.41 -13.10
CA THR A 105 -1.99 -22.39 -12.18
C THR A 105 -1.67 -21.53 -10.95
N PRO A 106 -2.68 -21.00 -10.22
CA PRO A 106 -2.44 -20.32 -8.94
C PRO A 106 -1.63 -21.17 -7.96
N GLN A 107 -1.93 -22.47 -7.88
CA GLN A 107 -1.23 -23.40 -6.98
C GLN A 107 0.24 -23.60 -7.36
N ASP A 108 0.55 -23.76 -8.64
CA ASP A 108 1.92 -23.88 -9.12
C ASP A 108 2.70 -22.57 -8.90
N LEU A 109 2.06 -21.42 -9.11
CA LEU A 109 2.66 -20.11 -8.86
C LEU A 109 3.07 -19.95 -7.39
N GLU A 110 2.15 -20.24 -6.46
CA GLU A 110 2.42 -20.16 -5.02
C GLU A 110 3.56 -21.10 -4.63
N THR A 111 3.56 -22.33 -5.15
CA THR A 111 4.61 -23.33 -4.89
C THR A 111 5.97 -22.87 -5.42
N ALA A 112 6.01 -22.36 -6.66
CA ALA A 112 7.24 -21.87 -7.28
C ALA A 112 7.84 -20.68 -6.53
N VAL A 113 7.02 -19.72 -6.10
CA VAL A 113 7.50 -18.52 -5.40
C VAL A 113 7.91 -18.82 -3.96
N THR A 114 7.16 -19.67 -3.26
CA THR A 114 7.50 -20.03 -1.87
C THR A 114 8.74 -20.92 -1.79
N LEU A 115 8.82 -21.99 -2.59
CA LEU A 115 9.95 -22.91 -2.58
C LEU A 115 11.16 -22.39 -3.37
N GLY A 116 10.92 -21.75 -4.51
CA GLY A 116 11.99 -21.29 -5.41
C GLY A 116 12.59 -19.94 -5.04
N LEU A 117 11.75 -18.99 -4.58
CA LEU A 117 12.21 -17.62 -4.22
C LEU A 117 12.24 -17.39 -2.70
N GLY A 118 11.80 -18.36 -1.90
CA GLY A 118 11.86 -18.29 -0.43
C GLY A 118 10.85 -17.33 0.19
N TYR A 119 9.75 -17.01 -0.50
CA TYR A 119 8.73 -16.13 0.05
C TYR A 119 7.99 -16.84 1.20
N PRO A 120 7.77 -16.18 2.34
CA PRO A 120 7.06 -16.79 3.47
C PRO A 120 5.55 -16.99 3.18
N LEU A 121 5.02 -16.24 2.22
CA LEU A 121 3.65 -16.31 1.72
C LEU A 121 3.71 -15.95 0.24
N GLY A 122 3.13 -16.76 -0.63
CA GLY A 122 3.16 -16.47 -2.05
C GLY A 122 2.26 -15.29 -2.43
N PRO A 123 2.43 -14.77 -3.67
CA PRO A 123 1.88 -13.48 -4.06
C PRO A 123 0.35 -13.39 -4.05
N LEU A 124 -0.36 -14.41 -4.50
CA LEU A 124 -1.82 -14.39 -4.56
C LEU A 124 -2.39 -14.53 -3.16
N ALA A 125 -1.82 -15.42 -2.34
CA ALA A 125 -2.16 -15.56 -0.93
C ALA A 125 -1.87 -14.27 -0.12
N MET A 126 -0.80 -13.55 -0.48
CA MET A 126 -0.50 -12.23 0.07
C MET A 126 -1.57 -11.20 -0.32
N GLY A 127 -2.02 -11.21 -1.57
CA GLY A 127 -3.12 -10.35 -2.02
C GLY A 127 -4.45 -10.65 -1.32
N ASP A 128 -4.75 -11.93 -1.09
CA ASP A 128 -5.92 -12.35 -0.29
C ASP A 128 -5.80 -11.89 1.17
N ARG A 129 -4.61 -12.03 1.77
CA ARG A 129 -4.35 -11.59 3.15
C ARG A 129 -4.55 -10.10 3.36
N TYR A 130 -4.11 -9.28 2.41
CA TYR A 130 -4.24 -7.81 2.51
C TYR A 130 -5.55 -7.28 1.90
N GLY A 131 -6.38 -8.17 1.36
CA GLY A 131 -7.64 -7.82 0.72
C GLY A 131 -7.45 -7.55 -0.78
N PRO A 132 -8.02 -8.37 -1.67
CA PRO A 132 -7.91 -8.18 -3.12
C PRO A 132 -8.42 -6.80 -3.58
N ALA A 133 -9.46 -6.27 -2.93
CA ALA A 133 -9.99 -4.93 -3.16
C ALA A 133 -8.98 -3.83 -2.79
N ASN A 134 -8.30 -3.96 -1.65
CA ASN A 134 -7.27 -3.00 -1.23
C ASN A 134 -6.09 -3.01 -2.20
N VAL A 135 -5.64 -4.18 -2.64
CA VAL A 135 -4.54 -4.29 -3.61
C VAL A 135 -4.92 -3.67 -4.96
N LEU A 136 -6.15 -3.91 -5.42
CA LEU A 136 -6.70 -3.27 -6.61
C LEU A 136 -6.74 -1.75 -6.47
N GLU A 137 -7.21 -1.25 -5.33
CA GLU A 137 -7.27 0.19 -5.04
C GLU A 137 -5.89 0.84 -4.98
N VAL A 138 -4.90 0.18 -4.34
CA VAL A 138 -3.51 0.66 -4.31
C VAL A 138 -2.98 0.87 -5.72
N LEU A 139 -3.14 -0.10 -6.62
CA LEU A 139 -2.66 0.00 -7.99
C LEU A 139 -3.41 1.06 -8.81
N PHE A 140 -4.73 1.16 -8.63
CA PHE A 140 -5.53 2.18 -9.28
C PHE A 140 -5.10 3.60 -8.87
N ASN A 141 -4.87 3.81 -7.57
CA ASN A 141 -4.44 5.09 -7.04
C ASN A 141 -2.98 5.41 -7.43
N LEU A 142 -2.08 4.41 -7.43
CA LEU A 142 -0.73 4.56 -7.97
C LEU A 142 -0.75 4.95 -9.45
N GLN A 143 -1.60 4.31 -10.26
CA GLN A 143 -1.75 4.65 -11.68
C GLN A 143 -2.30 6.07 -11.85
N THR A 144 -3.23 6.49 -10.99
CA THR A 144 -3.79 7.85 -11.00
C THR A 144 -2.72 8.91 -10.66
N VAL A 145 -1.87 8.64 -9.67
CA VAL A 145 -0.78 9.55 -9.25
C VAL A 145 0.30 9.66 -10.32
N TYR A 146 0.75 8.53 -10.87
CA TYR A 146 1.93 8.51 -11.73
C TYR A 146 1.62 8.53 -13.22
N GLY A 147 0.39 8.18 -13.63
CA GLY A 147 0.03 7.97 -15.04
C GLY A 147 0.76 6.79 -15.71
N ASP A 148 1.59 6.05 -14.97
CA ASP A 148 2.48 5.03 -15.51
C ASP A 148 1.73 3.69 -15.72
N PRO A 149 1.72 3.14 -16.94
CA PRO A 149 1.10 1.84 -17.25
C PRO A 149 1.61 0.68 -16.40
N ARG A 150 2.82 0.76 -15.81
CA ARG A 150 3.35 -0.30 -14.92
C ARG A 150 2.48 -0.56 -13.70
N TYR A 151 1.67 0.41 -13.29
CA TYR A 151 0.75 0.29 -12.15
C TYR A 151 -0.66 -0.16 -12.56
N ARG A 152 -0.90 -0.42 -13.85
CA ARG A 152 -2.21 -0.88 -14.32
C ARG A 152 -2.58 -2.21 -13.65
N PRO A 153 -3.73 -2.31 -12.95
CA PRO A 153 -4.21 -3.58 -12.42
C PRO A 153 -4.46 -4.60 -13.55
N SER A 154 -4.05 -5.85 -13.35
CA SER A 154 -4.30 -6.94 -14.28
C SER A 154 -5.80 -7.25 -14.37
N PRO A 155 -6.30 -7.79 -15.49
CA PRO A 155 -7.71 -8.19 -15.58
C PRO A 155 -8.13 -9.20 -14.50
N TRP A 156 -7.24 -10.12 -14.11
CA TRP A 156 -7.48 -11.09 -13.04
C TRP A 156 -7.75 -10.40 -11.71
N LEU A 157 -6.82 -9.53 -11.28
CA LEU A 157 -6.94 -8.77 -10.04
C LEU A 157 -8.15 -7.84 -10.09
N ARG A 158 -8.37 -7.14 -11.21
CA ARG A 158 -9.49 -6.20 -11.35
C ARG A 158 -10.84 -6.89 -11.17
N ARG A 159 -11.05 -8.05 -11.78
CA ARG A 159 -12.32 -8.79 -11.66
C ARG A 159 -12.51 -9.34 -10.26
N ARG A 160 -11.51 -10.04 -9.72
CA ARG A 160 -11.58 -10.70 -8.40
C ARG A 160 -11.65 -9.69 -7.26
N GLY A 161 -10.81 -8.67 -7.30
CA GLY A 161 -10.82 -7.56 -6.35
C GLY A 161 -12.15 -6.80 -6.31
N ALA A 162 -12.76 -6.53 -7.47
CA ALA A 162 -14.02 -5.79 -7.54
C ALA A 162 -15.22 -6.53 -6.93
N ILE A 163 -15.18 -7.86 -6.85
CA ILE A 163 -16.28 -8.68 -6.33
C ILE A 163 -15.92 -9.40 -5.02
N GLY A 164 -14.75 -9.11 -4.44
CA GLY A 164 -14.27 -9.75 -3.21
C GLY A 164 -13.97 -11.25 -3.36
N LEU A 165 -13.64 -11.71 -4.56
CA LEU A 165 -13.27 -13.10 -4.81
C LEU A 165 -11.78 -13.32 -4.54
N SER A 166 -11.43 -14.50 -4.04
CA SER A 166 -10.04 -14.88 -3.80
C SER A 166 -9.22 -14.82 -5.09
N LEU A 167 -7.98 -14.35 -4.98
CA LEU A 167 -7.01 -14.35 -6.07
C LEU A 167 -6.53 -15.76 -6.46
N MET A 168 -6.74 -16.74 -5.58
CA MET A 168 -6.48 -18.16 -5.82
C MET A 168 -7.63 -18.87 -6.55
N HIS A 169 -8.78 -18.22 -6.71
CA HIS A 169 -9.94 -18.86 -7.34
C HIS A 169 -9.67 -19.16 -8.83
N GLU A 170 -9.81 -20.42 -9.22
CA GLU A 170 -9.76 -20.88 -10.61
C GLU A 170 -11.15 -20.92 -11.23
N GLU A 171 -11.25 -20.45 -12.47
CA GLU A 171 -12.46 -20.58 -13.27
C GLU A 171 -12.56 -22.01 -13.83
N PRO A 172 -13.76 -22.59 -13.93
CA PRO A 172 -13.96 -23.94 -14.48
C PRO A 172 -13.62 -24.04 -15.97
#